data_AF-A0A970EHM7-F1
#
_entry.id   AF-A0A970EHM7-F1
#
_cell.length_a   1.000
_cell.length_b   1.000
_cell.length_c   1.000
_cell.angle_alpha   90.00
_cell.angle_beta   90.00
_cell.angle_gamma   90.00
#
_symmetry.space_group_name_H-M   'P 1'
#
loop_
_entity.id
_entity.type
_entity.pdbx_description
1 polymer ?
#
loop_
_entity_poly.entity_id
_entity_poly.type
_entity_poly.pdbx_seq_one_letter_code
_entity_poly.pdbx_strand_id
1 'polypeptide(L)'
;MKRTAFIIMIIILILTPAIGFCEYEELYSEDVKNAQEKISISSESLDNVKEILPDFNLSQMVKDLSRGEFKFDFENIIKSIANIFVGEIKGNIRIMALLMAICLLVSLISNMQSAFEKKGIEDVINFAAFSITCAIAAESFLEASAIGQRAIRDMSAFSQGILPTMAFLLISSGAPVKAGAMQPVVYVSAQIITVIIKNVVLPLSFISLALAICSNINEAIKIKGVIKLTQKSIKWILTF
;
A
#
# COMPACT_ATOMS: atom_id res chain seq x y z
N MET A 1 6.09 -11.74 26.70
CA MET A 1 5.49 -10.89 25.64
C MET A 1 6.17 -11.01 24.28
N LYS A 2 7.50 -10.87 24.12
CA LYS A 2 8.16 -11.03 22.80
C LYS A 2 7.91 -12.40 22.15
N ARG A 3 7.96 -13.48 22.96
CA ARG A 3 7.71 -14.85 22.50
C ARG A 3 6.24 -15.10 22.14
N THR A 4 5.29 -14.53 22.88
CA THR A 4 3.84 -14.73 22.64
C THR A 4 3.34 -13.94 21.43
N ALA A 5 3.83 -12.71 21.20
CA ALA A 5 3.52 -11.95 19.97
C ALA A 5 4.13 -12.60 18.72
N PHE A 6 5.34 -13.14 18.83
CA PHE A 6 5.99 -13.91 17.75
C PHE A 6 5.23 -15.20 17.45
N ILE A 7 4.77 -15.93 18.48
CA ILE A 7 3.94 -17.12 18.31
C ILE A 7 2.58 -16.78 17.66
N ILE A 8 1.93 -15.69 18.03
CA ILE A 8 0.68 -15.24 17.38
C ILE A 8 0.91 -14.84 15.92
N MET A 9 2.01 -14.15 15.61
CA MET A 9 2.40 -13.83 14.24
C MET A 9 2.68 -15.09 13.41
N ILE A 10 3.33 -16.10 14.00
CA ILE A 10 3.57 -17.40 13.37
C ILE A 10 2.27 -18.18 13.18
N ILE A 11 1.36 -18.17 14.17
CA ILE A 11 0.05 -18.82 14.05
C ILE A 11 -0.78 -18.16 12.95
N ILE A 12 -0.78 -16.83 12.85
CA ILE A 12 -1.39 -16.08 11.74
C ILE A 12 -0.73 -16.42 10.40
N LEU A 13 0.61 -16.53 10.35
CA LEU A 13 1.38 -16.91 9.16
C LEU A 13 1.14 -18.36 8.71
N ILE A 14 0.77 -19.25 9.65
CA ILE A 14 0.45 -20.66 9.37
C ILE A 14 -1.02 -20.82 8.95
N LEU A 15 -1.92 -19.93 9.37
CA LEU A 15 -3.34 -19.94 8.97
C LEU A 15 -3.59 -19.31 7.59
N THR A 16 -2.77 -18.34 7.16
CA THR A 16 -2.87 -17.70 5.83
C THR A 16 -2.71 -18.64 4.64
N PRO A 17 -1.80 -19.64 4.62
CA PRO A 17 -1.73 -20.57 3.51
C PRO A 17 -3.01 -21.41 3.40
N ALA A 18 -3.64 -21.84 4.50
CA ALA A 18 -4.88 -22.63 4.42
C ALA A 18 -6.02 -21.88 3.73
N ILE A 19 -6.17 -20.57 4.00
CA ILE A 19 -7.16 -19.72 3.34
C ILE A 19 -6.79 -19.50 1.88
N GLY A 20 -5.51 -19.21 1.58
CA GLY A 20 -5.03 -19.02 0.21
C GLY A 20 -5.08 -20.28 -0.66
N PHE A 21 -4.90 -21.48 -0.08
CA PHE A 21 -5.06 -22.75 -0.78
C PHE A 21 -6.54 -23.02 -1.10
N CYS A 22 -7.46 -22.71 -0.18
CA CYS A 22 -8.90 -22.87 -0.39
C CYS A 22 -9.44 -21.89 -1.45
N GLU A 23 -9.02 -20.62 -1.38
CA GLU A 23 -9.37 -19.58 -2.36
C GLU A 23 -8.74 -19.86 -3.75
N TYR A 24 -7.53 -20.42 -3.77
CA TYR A 24 -6.91 -20.93 -4.99
C TYR A 24 -7.71 -22.08 -5.59
N GLU A 25 -8.15 -23.08 -4.81
CA GLU A 25 -8.87 -24.26 -5.32
C GLU A 25 -10.27 -23.91 -5.86
N GLU A 26 -10.95 -22.93 -5.26
CA GLU A 26 -12.17 -22.31 -5.82
C GLU A 26 -11.87 -21.60 -7.15
N LEU A 27 -10.89 -20.70 -7.19
CA LEU A 27 -10.48 -19.95 -8.39
C LEU A 27 -10.04 -20.88 -9.53
N TYR A 28 -9.28 -21.94 -9.21
CA TYR A 28 -8.77 -22.91 -10.18
C TYR A 28 -9.89 -23.78 -10.77
N SER A 29 -10.89 -24.17 -9.97
CA SER A 29 -12.02 -24.96 -10.44
C SER A 29 -12.97 -24.18 -11.37
N GLU A 30 -13.04 -22.86 -11.18
CA GLU A 30 -13.82 -21.93 -12.00
C GLU A 30 -13.08 -21.54 -13.29
N ASP A 31 -11.78 -21.24 -13.21
CA ASP A 31 -10.94 -20.91 -14.37
C ASP A 31 -10.65 -22.13 -15.27
N VAL A 32 -10.47 -23.34 -14.74
CA VAL A 32 -10.29 -24.55 -15.58
C VAL A 32 -11.59 -24.93 -16.31
N LYS A 33 -12.77 -24.66 -15.73
CA LYS A 33 -14.05 -24.81 -16.44
C LYS A 33 -14.23 -23.76 -17.54
N ASN A 34 -13.72 -22.54 -17.35
CA ASN A 34 -13.83 -21.44 -18.31
C ASN A 34 -12.67 -21.36 -19.33
N ALA A 35 -11.54 -22.01 -19.07
CA ALA A 35 -10.33 -22.03 -19.92
C ALA A 35 -10.53 -22.78 -21.24
N GLN A 36 -11.57 -23.62 -21.36
CA GLN A 36 -11.92 -24.25 -22.63
C GLN A 36 -12.72 -23.30 -23.56
N GLU A 37 -13.27 -22.18 -23.06
CA GLU A 37 -14.20 -21.34 -23.83
C GLU A 37 -13.76 -19.87 -24.03
N LYS A 38 -12.79 -19.33 -23.29
CA LYS A 38 -12.34 -17.94 -23.51
C LYS A 38 -10.82 -17.77 -23.57
N ILE A 39 -10.24 -18.06 -24.73
CA ILE A 39 -9.10 -17.29 -25.27
C ILE A 39 -9.66 -15.94 -25.72
N SER A 40 -10.04 -15.11 -24.75
CA SER A 40 -10.43 -13.72 -24.96
C SER A 40 -9.86 -12.99 -23.77
N ILE A 41 -8.66 -12.45 -23.99
CA ILE A 41 -7.92 -11.63 -23.05
C ILE A 41 -8.92 -10.66 -22.40
N SER A 42 -9.18 -10.90 -21.11
CA SER A 42 -10.25 -10.27 -20.35
C SER A 42 -10.13 -8.75 -20.46
N SER A 43 -11.14 -8.13 -21.09
CA SER A 43 -11.29 -6.69 -21.24
C SER A 43 -11.44 -5.97 -19.91
N GLU A 44 -11.75 -6.68 -18.83
CA GLU A 44 -12.01 -6.14 -17.50
C GLU A 44 -10.70 -5.81 -16.74
N SER A 45 -9.63 -6.57 -16.97
CA SER A 45 -8.29 -6.27 -16.43
C SER A 45 -7.61 -5.10 -17.15
N LEU A 46 -8.10 -4.71 -18.33
CA LEU A 46 -7.54 -3.62 -19.13
C LEU A 46 -8.10 -2.25 -18.74
N ASP A 47 -9.33 -2.19 -18.23
CA ASP A 47 -9.96 -0.92 -17.82
C ASP A 47 -9.36 -0.38 -16.51
N ASN A 48 -9.02 -1.25 -15.55
CA ASN A 48 -8.33 -0.86 -14.32
C ASN A 48 -6.92 -0.32 -14.57
N VAL A 49 -6.23 -0.77 -15.64
CA VAL A 49 -4.91 -0.23 -16.01
C VAL A 49 -5.03 1.13 -16.69
N LYS A 50 -6.11 1.38 -17.43
CA LYS A 50 -6.41 2.67 -18.08
C LYS A 50 -6.68 3.79 -17.09
N GLU A 51 -7.26 3.47 -15.94
CA GLU A 51 -7.50 4.42 -14.85
C GLU A 51 -6.21 4.84 -14.15
N ILE A 52 -5.23 3.94 -14.04
CA ILE A 52 -3.93 4.17 -13.38
C ILE A 52 -2.91 4.79 -14.34
N LEU A 53 -3.00 4.47 -15.64
CA LEU A 53 -2.12 4.97 -16.70
C LEU A 53 -2.94 5.35 -17.95
N PRO A 54 -3.47 6.58 -18.02
CA PRO A 54 -4.30 7.02 -19.15
C PRO A 54 -3.56 7.00 -20.51
N ASP A 55 -2.23 7.11 -20.49
CA ASP A 55 -1.35 7.07 -21.68
C ASP A 55 -0.82 5.64 -21.99
N PHE A 56 -1.01 4.66 -21.11
CA PHE A 56 -0.50 3.29 -21.31
C PHE A 56 -1.61 2.35 -21.79
N ASN A 57 -1.69 2.14 -23.10
CA ASN A 57 -2.74 1.34 -23.71
C ASN A 57 -2.32 -0.13 -23.86
N LEU A 58 -2.40 -0.90 -22.77
CA LEU A 58 -2.14 -2.36 -22.78
C LEU A 58 -2.92 -3.09 -23.87
N SER A 59 -4.14 -2.63 -24.17
CA SER A 59 -4.99 -3.20 -25.21
C SER A 59 -4.38 -3.02 -26.61
N GLN A 60 -3.74 -1.88 -26.87
CA GLN A 60 -2.98 -1.63 -28.09
C GLN A 60 -1.74 -2.52 -28.15
N MET A 61 -1.01 -2.63 -27.02
CA MET A 61 0.21 -3.44 -26.92
C MET A 61 -0.06 -4.93 -27.18
N VAL A 62 -1.15 -5.48 -26.65
CA VAL A 62 -1.61 -6.86 -26.90
C VAL A 62 -2.00 -7.05 -28.37
N LYS A 63 -2.66 -6.06 -28.99
CA LYS A 63 -3.00 -6.09 -30.42
C LYS A 63 -1.74 -6.05 -31.30
N ASP A 64 -0.76 -5.23 -30.95
CA ASP A 64 0.50 -5.09 -31.68
C ASP A 64 1.37 -6.36 -31.52
N LEU A 65 1.35 -6.99 -30.33
CA LEU A 65 1.93 -8.31 -30.09
C LEU A 65 1.26 -9.40 -30.95
N SER A 66 -0.07 -9.40 -31.05
CA SER A 66 -0.81 -10.37 -31.87
C SER A 66 -0.56 -10.22 -33.37
N ARG A 67 -0.12 -9.03 -33.82
CA ARG A 67 0.20 -8.71 -35.21
C ARG A 67 1.69 -8.85 -35.54
N GLY A 68 2.54 -9.12 -34.55
CA GLY A 68 3.99 -9.24 -34.73
C GLY A 68 4.74 -7.90 -34.91
N GLU A 69 4.07 -6.76 -34.74
CA GLU A 69 4.62 -5.41 -34.91
C GLU A 69 4.94 -4.74 -33.57
N PHE A 70 5.42 -5.52 -32.60
CA PHE A 70 5.67 -5.01 -31.26
C PHE A 70 6.87 -4.06 -31.22
N LYS A 71 6.60 -2.77 -30.96
CA LYS A 71 7.63 -1.76 -30.67
C LYS A 71 7.58 -1.39 -29.19
N PHE A 72 8.64 -1.73 -28.46
CA PHE A 72 8.77 -1.40 -27.04
C PHE A 72 9.07 0.09 -26.88
N ASP A 73 8.07 0.90 -26.54
CA ASP A 73 8.23 2.36 -26.38
C ASP A 73 8.59 2.71 -24.93
N PHE A 74 9.87 2.53 -24.61
CA PHE A 74 10.41 2.79 -23.27
C PHE A 74 10.33 4.28 -22.89
N GLU A 75 10.41 5.18 -23.87
CA GLU A 75 10.36 6.62 -23.65
C GLU A 75 8.96 7.06 -23.14
N ASN A 76 7.91 6.53 -23.76
CA ASN A 76 6.53 6.82 -23.33
C ASN A 76 6.22 6.24 -21.94
N ILE A 77 6.71 5.04 -21.62
CA ILE A 77 6.55 4.45 -20.27
C ILE A 77 7.19 5.35 -19.21
N ILE A 78 8.42 5.81 -19.42
CA ILE A 78 9.10 6.70 -18.48
C ILE A 78 8.35 8.03 -18.34
N LYS A 79 7.90 8.62 -19.45
CA LYS A 79 7.13 9.88 -19.41
C LYS A 79 5.84 9.73 -18.63
N SER A 80 5.10 8.65 -18.81
CA SER A 80 3.87 8.38 -18.05
C SER A 80 4.15 8.22 -16.55
N ILE A 81 5.17 7.44 -16.18
CA ILE A 81 5.58 7.29 -14.77
C ILE A 81 5.98 8.64 -14.17
N ALA A 82 6.76 9.44 -14.90
CA ALA A 82 7.19 10.77 -14.46
C ALA A 82 6.00 11.72 -14.29
N ASN A 83 5.03 11.72 -15.21
CA ASN A 83 3.83 12.56 -15.12
C ASN A 83 2.98 12.20 -13.91
N ILE A 84 2.79 10.91 -13.63
CA ILE A 84 2.08 10.44 -12.42
C ILE A 84 2.81 10.94 -11.18
N PHE A 85 4.12 10.75 -11.11
CA PHE A 85 4.93 11.16 -9.95
C PHE A 85 4.88 12.68 -9.72
N VAL A 86 4.98 13.49 -10.79
CA VAL A 86 4.87 14.95 -10.70
C VAL A 86 3.46 15.38 -10.31
N GLY A 87 2.42 14.66 -10.77
CA GLY A 87 1.03 14.86 -10.34
C GLY A 87 0.86 14.71 -8.83
N GLU A 88 1.38 13.61 -8.27
CA GLU A 88 1.36 13.32 -6.83
C GLU A 88 2.13 14.37 -6.01
N ILE A 89 3.30 14.82 -6.49
CA ILE A 89 4.06 15.89 -5.84
C ILE A 89 3.24 17.18 -5.78
N LYS A 90 2.62 17.57 -6.90
CA LYS A 90 1.78 18.79 -6.96
C LYS A 90 0.61 18.70 -5.99
N GLY A 91 0.00 17.53 -5.84
CA GLY A 91 -1.04 17.27 -4.84
C GLY A 91 -0.55 17.51 -3.41
N ASN A 92 0.61 16.95 -3.05
CA ASN A 92 1.18 17.06 -1.71
C ASN A 92 1.73 18.45 -1.35
N ILE A 93 2.14 19.26 -2.34
CA ILE A 93 2.57 20.65 -2.11
C ILE A 93 1.47 21.48 -1.43
N ARG A 94 0.19 21.22 -1.74
CA ARG A 94 -0.94 21.91 -1.11
C ARG A 94 -0.99 21.66 0.40
N ILE A 95 -0.78 20.42 0.82
CA ILE A 95 -0.78 20.03 2.25
C ILE A 95 0.43 20.68 2.96
N MET A 96 1.60 20.67 2.32
CA MET A 96 2.80 21.33 2.84
C MET A 96 2.59 22.85 3.02
N ALA A 97 1.98 23.51 2.03
CA ALA A 97 1.67 24.94 2.10
C ALA A 97 0.68 25.24 3.24
N LEU A 98 -0.33 24.39 3.44
CA LEU A 98 -1.29 24.53 4.53
C LEU A 98 -0.62 24.40 5.91
N LEU A 99 0.23 23.39 6.11
CA LEU A 99 0.99 23.22 7.35
C LEU A 99 1.92 24.41 7.61
N MET A 100 2.59 24.91 6.56
CA MET A 100 3.46 26.08 6.68
C MET A 100 2.68 27.34 7.05
N ALA A 101 1.51 27.56 6.45
CA ALA A 101 0.63 28.68 6.80
C ALA A 101 0.18 28.63 8.26
N ILE A 102 -0.16 27.44 8.79
CA ILE A 102 -0.50 27.26 10.21
C ILE A 102 0.69 27.63 11.09
N CYS A 103 1.88 27.11 10.81
CA CYS A 103 3.09 27.43 11.58
C CYS A 103 3.40 28.94 11.58
N LEU A 104 3.25 29.60 10.42
CA LEU A 104 3.44 31.05 10.31
C LEU A 104 2.41 31.83 11.14
N LEU A 105 1.13 31.45 11.07
CA LEU A 105 0.07 32.08 11.86
C LEU A 105 0.33 31.92 13.36
N VAL A 106 0.65 30.70 13.81
CA VAL A 106 0.96 30.43 15.23
C VAL A 106 2.15 31.27 15.67
N SER A 107 3.23 31.28 14.89
CA SER A 107 4.42 32.08 15.19
C SER A 107 4.12 33.58 15.31
N LEU A 108 3.32 34.13 14.40
CA LEU A 108 2.88 35.52 14.45
C LEU A 108 2.07 35.82 15.71
N ILE A 109 1.10 34.96 16.06
CA ILE A 109 0.26 35.14 17.23
C ILE A 109 1.09 35.03 18.51
N SER A 110 1.98 34.04 18.62
CA SER A 110 2.88 33.88 19.77
C SER A 110 3.81 35.08 19.95
N ASN A 111 4.30 35.68 18.85
CA ASN A 111 5.14 36.87 18.89
C ASN A 111 4.37 38.08 19.45
N MET A 112 3.12 38.27 19.00
CA MET A 112 2.26 39.33 19.51
C MET A 112 1.91 39.11 20.99
N GLN A 113 1.61 37.88 21.42
CA GLN A 113 1.29 37.60 22.82
C GLN A 113 2.47 37.79 23.77
N SER A 114 3.68 37.47 23.31
CA SER A 114 4.91 37.72 24.07
C SER A 114 5.07 39.20 24.41
N ALA A 115 4.60 40.11 23.56
CA ALA A 115 4.61 41.56 23.82
C ALA A 115 3.59 42.01 24.89
N PHE A 116 2.62 41.16 25.26
CA PHE A 116 1.56 41.47 26.23
C PHE A 116 1.63 40.64 27.53
N GLU A 117 2.70 39.84 27.74
CA GLU A 117 2.95 38.99 28.92
C GLU A 117 1.80 38.04 29.34
N LYS A 118 0.89 37.67 28.42
CA LYS A 118 -0.24 36.79 28.72
C LYS A 118 0.10 35.30 28.53
N LYS A 119 0.81 34.72 29.51
CA LYS A 119 1.26 33.30 29.46
C LYS A 119 0.17 32.25 29.25
N GLY A 120 -1.06 32.47 29.75
CA GLY A 120 -2.12 31.45 29.67
C GLY A 120 -2.78 31.28 28.29
N ILE A 121 -2.63 32.24 27.37
CA ILE A 121 -3.27 32.15 26.04
C ILE A 121 -2.39 31.39 25.04
N GLU A 122 -1.08 31.37 25.26
CA GLU A 122 -0.10 30.69 24.42
C GLU A 122 -0.33 29.17 24.40
N ASP A 123 -0.59 28.57 25.56
CA ASP A 123 -0.88 27.13 25.70
C ASP A 123 -2.13 26.72 24.90
N VAL A 124 -3.17 27.56 24.92
CA VAL A 124 -4.42 27.31 24.20
C VAL A 124 -4.20 27.35 22.69
N ILE A 125 -3.41 28.31 22.20
CA ILE A 125 -3.08 28.44 20.77
C ILE A 125 -2.21 27.27 20.31
N ASN A 126 -1.18 26.92 21.09
CA ASN A 126 -0.32 25.77 20.78
C ASN A 126 -1.12 24.47 20.74
N PHE A 127 -2.06 24.27 21.66
CA PHE A 127 -2.95 23.10 21.65
C PHE A 127 -3.89 23.08 20.45
N ALA A 128 -4.52 24.21 20.12
CA ALA A 128 -5.40 24.32 18.95
C ALA A 128 -4.64 24.06 17.64
N ALA A 129 -3.47 24.67 17.48
CA ALA A 129 -2.62 24.48 16.31
C ALA A 129 -2.13 23.03 16.19
N PHE A 130 -1.66 22.44 17.29
CA PHE A 130 -1.24 21.04 17.33
C PHE A 130 -2.38 20.10 16.90
N SER A 131 -3.60 20.36 17.37
CA SER A 131 -4.77 19.56 17.01
C SER A 131 -5.10 19.64 15.52
N ILE A 132 -5.05 20.84 14.92
CA ILE A 132 -5.28 21.04 13.48
C ILE A 132 -4.19 20.35 12.67
N THR A 133 -2.92 20.52 13.04
CA THR A 133 -1.78 19.83 12.39
C THR A 133 -1.92 18.32 12.46
N CYS A 134 -2.34 17.77 13.61
CA CYS A 134 -2.57 16.34 13.76
C CYS A 134 -3.73 15.83 12.89
N ALA A 135 -4.82 16.60 12.76
CA ALA A 135 -5.94 16.24 11.89
C ALA A 135 -5.50 16.15 10.42
N ILE A 136 -4.79 17.16 9.92
CA ILE A 136 -4.26 17.18 8.55
C ILE A 136 -3.30 16.00 8.34
N ALA A 137 -2.37 15.78 9.28
CA ALA A 137 -1.41 14.67 9.18
C ALA A 137 -2.09 13.30 9.22
N ALA A 138 -3.15 13.13 10.00
CA ALA A 138 -3.91 11.89 10.07
C ALA A 138 -4.67 11.61 8.76
N GLU A 139 -5.27 12.64 8.15
CA GLU A 139 -5.89 12.52 6.82
C GLU A 139 -4.86 12.12 5.76
N SER A 140 -3.69 12.78 5.70
CA SER A 140 -2.61 12.41 4.77
C SER A 140 -2.14 10.97 4.99
N PHE A 141 -2.08 10.52 6.24
CA PHE A 141 -1.70 9.16 6.56
C PHE A 141 -2.76 8.13 6.11
N LEU A 142 -4.05 8.45 6.25
CA LEU A 142 -5.16 7.62 5.76
C LEU A 142 -5.12 7.49 4.24
N GLU A 143 -4.93 8.60 3.53
CA GLU A 143 -4.82 8.63 2.07
C GLU A 143 -3.61 7.82 1.59
N ALA A 144 -2.43 8.05 2.17
CA ALA A 144 -1.22 7.29 1.84
C ALA A 144 -1.39 5.78 2.10
N SER A 145 -2.05 5.41 3.20
CA SER A 145 -2.35 4.01 3.52
C SER A 145 -3.32 3.39 2.52
N ALA A 146 -4.30 4.16 2.02
CA ALA A 146 -5.23 3.70 0.99
C ALA A 146 -4.53 3.48 -0.36
N ILE A 147 -3.64 4.40 -0.76
CA ILE A 147 -2.80 4.24 -1.95
C ILE A 147 -1.96 2.96 -1.84
N GLY A 148 -1.29 2.75 -0.71
CA GLY A 148 -0.50 1.54 -0.47
C GLY A 148 -1.32 0.26 -0.55
N GLN A 149 -2.53 0.24 0.01
CA GLN A 149 -3.45 -0.91 -0.08
C GLN A 149 -3.88 -1.22 -1.51
N ARG A 150 -4.16 -0.18 -2.32
CA ARG A 150 -4.47 -0.34 -3.74
C ARG A 150 -3.28 -0.95 -4.47
N ALA A 151 -2.08 -0.38 -4.30
CA ALA A 151 -0.87 -0.89 -4.93
C ALA A 151 -0.60 -2.37 -4.61
N ILE A 152 -0.71 -2.78 -3.34
CA ILE A 152 -0.51 -4.18 -2.94
C ILE A 152 -1.53 -5.11 -3.57
N ARG A 153 -2.80 -4.69 -3.61
CA ARG A 153 -3.87 -5.47 -4.26
C ARG A 153 -3.59 -5.62 -5.76
N ASP A 154 -3.20 -4.54 -6.43
CA ASP A 154 -2.94 -4.56 -7.87
C ASP A 154 -1.69 -5.39 -8.20
N MET A 155 -0.67 -5.36 -7.33
CA MET A 155 0.49 -6.26 -7.41
C MET A 155 0.11 -7.73 -7.22
N SER A 156 -0.78 -8.04 -6.27
CA SER A 156 -1.29 -9.41 -6.08
C SER A 156 -2.08 -9.88 -7.30
N ALA A 157 -2.97 -9.03 -7.84
CA ALA A 157 -3.72 -9.32 -9.06
C ALA A 157 -2.80 -9.55 -10.27
N PHE A 158 -1.76 -8.74 -10.43
CA PHE A 158 -0.74 -8.94 -11.46
C PHE A 158 0.00 -10.28 -11.28
N SER A 159 0.38 -10.61 -10.05
CA SER A 159 1.03 -11.89 -9.73
C SER A 159 0.15 -13.09 -10.06
N GLN A 160 -1.17 -12.97 -9.96
CA GLN A 160 -2.12 -14.02 -10.32
C GLN A 160 -2.31 -14.09 -11.84
N GLY A 161 -2.41 -12.93 -12.50
CA GLY A 161 -2.57 -12.85 -13.95
C GLY A 161 -1.40 -13.39 -14.76
N ILE A 162 -0.18 -13.44 -14.20
CA ILE A 162 0.99 -14.01 -14.87
C ILE A 162 1.11 -15.54 -14.73
N LEU A 163 0.35 -16.16 -13.80
CA LEU A 163 0.42 -17.60 -13.54
C LEU A 163 0.13 -18.48 -14.77
N PRO A 164 -0.90 -18.19 -15.60
CA PRO A 164 -1.19 -19.01 -16.79
C PRO A 164 -0.05 -18.98 -17.80
N THR A 165 0.55 -17.81 -18.03
CA THR A 165 1.71 -17.64 -18.92
C THR A 165 2.92 -18.41 -18.40
N MET A 166 3.17 -18.34 -17.08
CA MET A 166 4.24 -19.12 -16.44
C MET A 166 3.99 -20.63 -16.59
N ALA A 167 2.76 -21.09 -16.37
CA ALA A 167 2.37 -22.48 -16.52
C ALA A 167 2.59 -23.00 -17.94
N PHE A 168 2.15 -22.22 -18.95
CA PHE A 168 2.36 -22.54 -20.35
C PHE A 168 3.85 -22.71 -20.71
N LEU A 169 4.70 -21.80 -20.24
CA LEU A 169 6.15 -21.87 -20.47
C LEU A 169 6.80 -23.09 -19.80
N LEU A 170 6.39 -23.43 -18.57
CA LEU A 170 6.89 -24.60 -17.85
C LEU A 170 6.42 -25.92 -18.48
N ILE A 171 5.19 -25.98 -18.98
CA ILE A 171 4.67 -27.15 -19.70
C ILE A 171 5.43 -27.31 -21.03
N SER A 172 5.60 -26.23 -21.79
CA SER A 172 6.29 -26.21 -23.08
C SER A 172 7.77 -26.62 -22.97
N SER A 173 8.43 -26.25 -21.86
CA SER A 173 9.81 -26.66 -21.57
C SER A 173 9.96 -28.10 -21.05
N GLY A 174 8.87 -28.89 -21.00
CA GLY A 174 8.89 -30.29 -20.57
C GLY A 174 8.80 -30.51 -19.06
N ALA A 175 8.33 -29.52 -18.29
CA ALA A 175 8.20 -29.58 -16.84
C ALA A 175 6.75 -29.42 -16.32
N PRO A 176 5.77 -30.21 -16.81
CA PRO A 176 4.36 -30.06 -16.43
C PRO A 176 4.09 -30.32 -14.94
N VAL A 177 4.83 -31.26 -14.32
CA VAL A 177 4.73 -31.54 -12.88
C VAL A 177 5.16 -30.32 -12.05
N LYS A 178 6.20 -29.61 -12.48
CA LYS A 178 6.66 -28.38 -11.80
C LYS A 178 5.68 -27.22 -12.02
N ALA A 179 5.05 -27.16 -13.19
CA ALA A 179 4.02 -26.17 -13.51
C ALA A 179 2.80 -26.27 -12.58
N GLY A 180 2.36 -27.48 -12.25
CA GLY A 180 1.27 -27.70 -11.29
C GLY A 180 1.64 -27.31 -9.85
N ALA A 181 2.85 -27.63 -9.42
CA ALA A 181 3.29 -27.34 -8.05
C ALA A 181 3.60 -25.85 -7.79
N MET A 182 4.07 -25.10 -8.80
CA MET A 182 4.52 -23.70 -8.64
C MET A 182 3.36 -22.70 -8.50
N GLN A 183 2.22 -22.96 -9.14
CA GLN A 183 1.10 -22.03 -9.14
C GLN A 183 0.50 -21.77 -7.76
N PRO A 184 0.17 -22.79 -6.93
CA PRO A 184 -0.31 -22.54 -5.58
C PRO A 184 0.76 -21.89 -4.70
N VAL A 185 2.05 -22.21 -4.90
CA VAL A 185 3.16 -21.61 -4.14
C VAL A 185 3.24 -20.10 -4.39
N VAL A 186 3.14 -19.67 -5.65
CA VAL A 186 3.17 -18.26 -6.01
C VAL A 186 1.89 -17.55 -5.52
N TYR A 187 0.72 -18.17 -5.68
CA TYR A 187 -0.55 -17.60 -5.19
C TYR A 187 -0.52 -17.39 -3.67
N VAL A 188 -0.18 -18.43 -2.92
CA VAL A 188 -0.13 -18.40 -1.45
C VAL A 188 0.92 -17.42 -0.95
N SER A 189 2.09 -17.34 -1.58
CA SER A 189 3.12 -16.37 -1.18
C SER A 189 2.68 -14.92 -1.39
N ALA A 190 2.03 -14.61 -2.52
CA ALA A 190 1.46 -13.29 -2.78
C ALA A 190 0.36 -12.93 -1.75
N GLN A 191 -0.49 -13.90 -1.39
CA GLN A 191 -1.54 -13.69 -0.38
C GLN A 191 -0.99 -13.52 1.03
N ILE A 192 0.05 -14.27 1.43
CA ILE A 192 0.71 -14.10 2.72
C ILE A 192 1.20 -12.66 2.88
N ILE A 193 1.89 -12.12 1.87
CA ILE A 193 2.40 -10.74 1.90
C ILE A 193 1.24 -9.74 2.00
N THR A 194 0.20 -9.93 1.17
CA THR A 194 -0.99 -9.07 1.15
C THR A 194 -1.67 -9.03 2.52
N VAL A 195 -1.87 -10.20 3.14
CA VAL A 195 -2.52 -10.32 4.45
C VAL A 195 -1.65 -9.72 5.56
N ILE A 196 -0.34 -9.98 5.57
CA ILE A 196 0.57 -9.38 6.56
C ILE A 196 0.48 -7.86 6.51
N ILE A 197 0.54 -7.27 5.32
CA ILE A 197 0.51 -5.81 5.21
C ILE A 197 -0.85 -5.27 5.65
N LYS A 198 -1.96 -5.84 5.14
CA LYS A 198 -3.31 -5.35 5.43
C LYS A 198 -3.75 -5.55 6.88
N ASN A 199 -3.45 -6.71 7.47
CA ASN A 199 -4.01 -7.11 8.76
C ASN A 199 -3.04 -6.93 9.93
N VAL A 200 -1.75 -6.72 9.67
CA VAL A 200 -0.75 -6.51 10.72
C VAL A 200 -0.10 -5.15 10.58
N VAL A 201 0.55 -4.85 9.45
CA VAL A 201 1.36 -3.63 9.30
C VAL A 201 0.52 -2.37 9.36
N LEU A 202 -0.60 -2.31 8.61
CA LEU A 202 -1.46 -1.12 8.58
C LEU A 202 -2.11 -0.84 9.95
N PRO A 203 -2.78 -1.79 10.62
CA PRO A 203 -3.35 -1.57 11.95
C PRO A 203 -2.30 -1.13 12.97
N LEU A 204 -1.11 -1.74 12.97
CA LEU A 204 -0.02 -1.32 13.86
C LEU A 204 0.44 0.11 13.57
N SER A 205 0.45 0.53 12.31
CA SER A 205 0.82 1.89 11.91
C SER A 205 -0.22 2.92 12.38
N PHE A 206 -1.51 2.61 12.28
CA PHE A 206 -2.58 3.43 12.86
C PHE A 206 -2.48 3.53 14.38
N ILE A 207 -2.21 2.42 15.08
CA ILE A 207 -1.98 2.42 16.53
C ILE A 207 -0.77 3.31 16.88
N SER A 208 0.33 3.21 16.11
CA SER A 208 1.51 4.04 16.33
C SER A 208 1.19 5.53 16.14
N LEU A 209 0.38 5.88 15.15
CA LEU A 209 -0.04 7.26 14.91
C LEU A 209 -0.91 7.78 16.06
N ALA A 210 -1.94 7.03 16.46
CA ALA A 210 -2.82 7.39 17.57
C ALA A 210 -2.04 7.58 18.88
N LEU A 211 -1.13 6.64 19.20
CA LEU A 211 -0.28 6.76 20.39
C LEU A 211 0.65 7.98 20.32
N ALA A 212 1.19 8.31 19.14
CA ALA A 212 2.04 9.48 18.96
C ALA A 212 1.28 10.80 19.19
N ILE A 213 0.02 10.88 18.74
CA ILE A 213 -0.85 12.04 18.99
C ILE A 213 -1.17 12.13 20.49
N CYS A 214 -1.63 11.04 21.12
CA CYS A 214 -1.94 11.01 22.55
C CYS A 214 -0.72 11.36 23.43
N SER A 215 0.47 10.91 23.05
CA SER A 215 1.70 11.19 23.81
C SER A 215 2.13 12.65 23.78
N ASN A 216 1.72 13.42 22.79
CA ASN A 216 2.02 14.85 22.71
C ASN A 216 0.94 15.70 23.40
N ILE A 217 -0.28 15.20 23.53
CA ILE A 217 -1.37 15.89 24.26
C ILE A 217 -1.15 15.80 25.77
N ASN A 218 -0.65 14.67 26.28
CA ASN A 218 -0.48 14.45 27.71
C ASN A 218 0.97 14.06 28.06
N GLU A 219 1.73 15.02 28.57
CA GLU A 219 3.13 14.82 29.00
C GLU A 219 3.27 13.84 30.18
N ALA A 220 2.21 13.65 30.98
CA ALA A 220 2.23 12.73 32.11
C ALA A 220 2.23 11.25 31.68
N ILE A 221 1.76 10.94 30.47
CA ILE A 221 1.70 9.58 29.95
C ILE A 221 3.04 9.26 29.25
N LYS A 222 3.93 8.55 29.96
CA LYS A 222 5.24 8.10 29.43
C LYS A 222 5.11 6.90 28.47
N ILE A 223 4.34 7.02 27.39
CA ILE A 223 4.14 5.97 26.37
C ILE A 223 5.17 6.01 25.21
N LYS A 224 6.14 6.92 25.23
CA LYS A 224 7.21 7.02 24.23
C LYS A 224 7.95 5.68 24.01
N GLY A 225 8.09 4.87 25.06
CA GLY A 225 8.68 3.52 24.96
C GLY A 225 7.82 2.55 24.14
N VAL A 226 6.50 2.56 24.33
CA VAL A 226 5.54 1.73 23.59
C VAL A 226 5.50 2.15 22.12
N ILE A 227 5.47 3.45 21.83
CA ILE A 227 5.52 3.99 20.46
C ILE A 227 6.77 3.47 19.73
N LYS A 228 7.95 3.60 20.35
CA LYS A 228 9.21 3.12 19.77
C LYS A 228 9.22 1.60 19.56
N LEU A 229 8.58 0.84 20.44
CA LEU A 229 8.46 -0.62 20.28
C LEU A 229 7.57 -0.97 19.09
N THR A 230 6.39 -0.35 18.98
CA THR A 230 5.47 -0.56 17.84
C THR A 230 6.15 -0.21 16.51
N GLN A 231 6.83 0.93 16.44
CA GLN A 231 7.58 1.34 15.24
C GLN A 231 8.72 0.37 14.89
N LYS A 232 9.44 -0.14 15.89
CA LYS A 232 10.49 -1.15 15.66
C LYS A 232 9.89 -2.46 15.15
N SER A 233 8.76 -2.90 15.68
CA SER A 233 8.05 -4.09 15.19
C SER A 233 7.65 -3.94 13.73
N ILE A 234 7.06 -2.79 13.35
CA ILE A 234 6.71 -2.50 11.95
C ILE A 234 7.94 -2.59 11.05
N LYS A 235 9.04 -1.90 11.41
CA LYS A 235 10.27 -1.91 10.62
C LYS A 235 10.85 -3.32 10.45
N TRP A 236 10.84 -4.10 11.51
CA TRP A 236 11.38 -5.46 11.47
C TRP A 236 10.54 -6.37 10.55
N ILE A 237 9.21 -6.26 10.61
CA ILE A 237 8.29 -7.00 9.73
C ILE A 237 8.50 -6.63 8.25
N LEU A 238 8.84 -5.38 7.95
CA LEU A 238 9.07 -4.91 6.57
C LEU A 238 10.48 -5.19 6.03
N THR A 239 11.46 -5.38 6.91
CA THR A 239 12.86 -5.61 6.53
C THR A 239 13.15 -7.10 6.31
N PHE A 240 12.31 -7.97 6.86
CA PHE A 240 12.39 -9.42 6.73
C PHE A 240 11.58 -9.89 5.52
#